data_AF-A0A7Y5KCG8-F1
#
_entry.id   AF-A0A7Y5KCG8-F1
#
_cell.length_a   1.000
_cell.length_b   1.000
_cell.length_c   1.000
_cell.angle_alpha   90.00
_cell.angle_beta   90.00
_cell.angle_gamma   90.00
#
_symmetry.space_group_name_H-M   'P 1'
#
loop_
_entity.id
_entity.type
_entity.pdbx_description
1 polymer ?
#
loop_
_entity_poly.entity_id
_entity_poly.type
_entity_poly.pdbx_seq_one_letter_code
_entity_poly.pdbx_strand_id
1 'polypeptide(L)'
;MEQWESKFIKNMTLRYVFALSVLALIAVVADHVLQDNIQTEQNRGAVINSGGRLRMLSQRIALLSLELTHTQPPESRNRVREELLLAVAHMEVSLNGLIHGDVVLHLPGNPSAELRELYFGAPVSLLAETQKFVAAAQALCRAPENELHTQNLHLQYIQLKASSDFLERLDELVKVYQREGEVGIARLQKLERLVMVITVFVLFLMALLIFRPMVKRIHAHFVERSQAEVEREKLIADLRTALANVKTLSGLIPICSGCKKIRDDHGYWNHLEAYLERHSNADFTHGFCPECQRMFEES
;
A
#
# COMPACT_ATOMS: atom_id res chain seq x y z
N MET A 1 -7.96 -29.50 -26.89
CA MET A 1 -7.16 -28.31 -26.52
C MET A 1 -7.94 -27.36 -25.61
N GLU A 2 -9.18 -26.99 -25.93
CA GLU A 2 -10.00 -26.04 -25.14
C GLU A 2 -10.19 -26.40 -23.65
N GLN A 3 -10.43 -27.67 -23.31
CA GLN A 3 -10.62 -28.07 -21.90
C GLN A 3 -9.34 -27.93 -21.05
N TRP A 4 -8.17 -28.09 -21.64
CA TRP A 4 -6.89 -28.00 -20.94
C TRP A 4 -6.49 -26.54 -20.71
N GLU A 5 -6.69 -25.67 -21.71
CA GLU A 5 -6.51 -24.22 -21.59
C GLU A 5 -7.46 -23.60 -20.55
N SER A 6 -8.74 -24.02 -20.54
CA SER A 6 -9.72 -23.54 -19.55
C SER A 6 -9.31 -23.91 -18.11
N LYS A 7 -8.87 -25.15 -17.88
CA LYS A 7 -8.44 -25.62 -16.55
C LYS A 7 -7.14 -24.94 -16.11
N PHE A 8 -6.25 -24.66 -17.06
CA PHE A 8 -5.01 -23.92 -16.84
C PHE A 8 -5.26 -22.45 -16.43
N ILE A 9 -6.06 -21.71 -17.21
CA ILE A 9 -6.40 -20.32 -16.91
C ILE A 9 -7.12 -20.22 -15.57
N LYS A 10 -8.08 -21.11 -15.28
CA LYS A 10 -8.79 -21.13 -13.99
C LYS A 10 -7.83 -21.35 -12.80
N ASN A 11 -6.91 -22.31 -12.89
CA ASN A 11 -5.94 -22.56 -11.81
C ASN A 11 -4.96 -21.39 -11.62
N MET A 12 -4.53 -20.74 -12.71
CA MET A 12 -3.68 -19.54 -12.66
C MET A 12 -4.41 -18.37 -12.01
N THR A 13 -5.62 -18.07 -12.46
CA THR A 13 -6.46 -16.99 -11.92
C THR A 13 -6.76 -17.23 -10.44
N LEU A 14 -7.06 -18.46 -10.04
CA LEU A 14 -7.30 -18.80 -8.63
C LEU A 14 -6.08 -18.48 -7.74
N ARG A 15 -4.87 -18.88 -8.17
CA ARG A 15 -3.62 -18.59 -7.44
C ARG A 15 -3.32 -17.10 -7.37
N TYR A 16 -3.56 -16.39 -8.47
CA TYR A 16 -3.35 -14.95 -8.55
C TYR A 16 -4.34 -14.19 -7.65
N VAL A 17 -5.63 -14.52 -7.71
CA VAL A 17 -6.68 -13.95 -6.86
C VAL A 17 -6.38 -14.24 -5.39
N PHE A 18 -6.01 -15.47 -5.04
CA PHE A 18 -5.62 -15.81 -3.67
C PHE A 18 -4.47 -14.93 -3.17
N ALA A 19 -3.42 -14.77 -3.98
CA ALA A 19 -2.26 -13.99 -3.60
C ALA A 19 -2.59 -12.49 -3.43
N LEU A 20 -3.43 -11.93 -4.31
CA LEU A 20 -3.94 -10.56 -4.16
C LEU A 20 -4.83 -10.40 -2.92
N SER A 21 -5.68 -11.38 -2.60
CA SER A 21 -6.50 -11.35 -1.39
C SER A 21 -5.64 -11.36 -0.12
N VAL A 22 -4.56 -12.14 -0.09
CA VAL A 22 -3.60 -12.13 1.03
C VAL A 22 -2.92 -10.77 1.16
N LEU A 23 -2.45 -10.17 0.06
CA LEU A 23 -1.86 -8.83 0.09
C LEU A 23 -2.86 -7.76 0.56
N ALA A 24 -4.11 -7.82 0.08
CA ALA A 24 -5.16 -6.90 0.49
C ALA A 24 -5.45 -7.02 1.99
N LEU A 25 -5.53 -8.25 2.52
CA LEU A 25 -5.72 -8.49 3.95
C LEU A 25 -4.57 -7.92 4.78
N ILE A 26 -3.32 -8.16 4.36
CA ILE A 26 -2.14 -7.63 5.05
C ILE A 26 -2.15 -6.09 5.04
N ALA A 27 -2.53 -5.47 3.92
CA ALA A 27 -2.63 -4.01 3.83
C ALA A 27 -3.70 -3.43 4.77
N VAL A 28 -4.87 -4.07 4.87
CA VAL A 28 -5.93 -3.65 5.80
C VAL A 28 -5.48 -3.78 7.26
N VAL A 29 -4.81 -4.89 7.61
CA VAL A 29 -4.25 -5.06 8.96
C VAL A 29 -3.18 -4.02 9.26
N ALA A 30 -2.29 -3.74 8.29
CA ALA A 30 -1.26 -2.72 8.43
C ALA A 30 -1.85 -1.32 8.65
N ASP A 31 -2.89 -0.96 7.90
CA ASP A 31 -3.61 0.32 8.06
C ASP A 31 -4.25 0.43 9.46
N HIS A 32 -4.91 -0.63 9.93
CA HIS A 32 -5.51 -0.63 11.27
C HIS A 32 -4.46 -0.44 12.37
N VAL A 33 -3.32 -1.16 12.28
CA VAL A 33 -2.20 -1.02 13.23
C VAL A 33 -1.59 0.39 13.18
N LEU A 34 -1.50 1.01 11.99
CA LEU A 34 -1.00 2.37 11.83
C LEU A 34 -1.94 3.39 12.50
N GLN A 35 -3.25 3.26 12.31
CA GLN A 35 -4.24 4.15 12.92
C GLN A 35 -4.24 4.04 14.45
N ASP A 36 -4.15 2.82 15.00
CA ASP A 36 -4.04 2.60 16.44
C ASP A 36 -2.77 3.24 17.04
N ASN A 37 -1.65 3.22 16.29
CA ASN A 37 -0.40 3.84 16.71
C ASN A 37 -0.51 5.38 16.74
N ILE A 38 -1.15 5.99 15.74
CA ILE A 38 -1.36 7.46 15.70
C ILE A 38 -2.19 7.92 16.89
N GLN A 39 -3.26 7.21 17.24
CA GLN A 39 -4.10 7.56 18.39
C GLN A 39 -3.32 7.44 19.71
N THR A 40 -2.48 6.40 19.82
CA THR A 40 -1.63 6.19 21.00
C THR A 40 -0.59 7.31 21.16
N GLU A 41 0.02 7.77 20.06
CA GLU A 41 0.96 8.90 20.07
C GLU A 41 0.29 10.22 20.47
N GLN A 42 -0.91 10.51 19.96
CA GLN A 42 -1.67 11.71 20.35
C GLN A 42 -2.01 11.70 21.84
N ASN A 43 -2.47 10.56 22.35
CA ASN A 43 -2.80 10.41 23.78
C ASN A 43 -1.57 10.60 24.67
N ARG A 44 -0.38 10.13 24.24
CA ARG A 44 0.88 10.33 24.96
C ARG A 44 1.25 11.81 25.05
N GLY A 45 1.20 12.53 23.91
CA GLY A 45 1.47 13.96 23.88
C GLY A 45 0.51 14.75 24.78
N ALA A 46 -0.77 14.39 24.76
CA ALA A 46 -1.80 14.97 25.60
C ALA A 46 -1.58 14.78 27.10
N VAL A 47 -1.20 13.56 27.51
CA VAL A 47 -0.93 13.22 28.91
C VAL A 47 0.31 13.96 29.42
N ILE A 48 1.42 13.95 28.65
CA ILE A 48 2.64 14.69 29.00
C ILE A 48 2.36 16.19 29.12
N ASN A 49 1.61 16.75 28.18
CA ASN A 49 1.24 18.17 28.19
C ASN A 49 0.33 18.50 29.39
N SER A 50 -0.64 17.64 29.71
CA SER A 50 -1.52 17.80 30.88
C SER A 50 -0.74 17.71 32.19
N GLY A 51 0.20 16.77 32.29
CA GLY A 51 1.12 16.66 33.41
C GLY A 51 2.01 17.89 33.59
N GLY A 52 2.59 18.39 32.50
CA GLY A 52 3.34 19.65 32.48
C GLY A 52 2.48 20.85 32.93
N ARG A 53 1.22 20.90 32.49
CA ARG A 53 0.25 21.92 32.90
C ARG A 53 -0.04 21.88 34.39
N LEU A 54 -0.23 20.71 35.01
CA LEU A 54 -0.54 20.62 36.45
C LEU A 54 0.53 21.30 37.32
N ARG A 55 1.82 21.14 36.97
CA ARG A 55 2.94 21.79 37.68
C ARG A 55 2.98 23.29 37.45
N MET A 56 2.79 23.73 36.21
CA MET A 56 2.71 25.15 35.90
C MET A 56 1.53 25.81 36.61
N LEU A 57 0.37 25.15 36.61
CA LEU A 57 -0.85 25.64 37.26
C LEU A 57 -0.70 25.69 38.78
N SER A 58 -0.07 24.72 39.43
CA SER A 58 0.14 24.78 40.89
C SER A 58 0.98 26.00 41.29
N GLN A 59 2.05 26.29 40.55
CA GLN A 59 2.90 27.47 40.77
C GLN A 59 2.16 28.77 40.41
N ARG A 60 1.45 28.79 39.28
CA ARG A 60 0.68 29.95 38.84
C ARG A 60 -0.44 30.31 39.81
N ILE A 61 -1.15 29.31 40.35
CA ILE A 61 -2.18 29.49 41.38
C ILE A 61 -1.55 30.11 42.64
N ALA A 62 -0.37 29.66 43.06
CA ALA A 62 0.32 30.25 44.20
C ALA A 62 0.74 31.71 43.95
N LEU A 63 1.29 32.01 42.78
CA LEU A 63 1.63 33.38 42.38
C LEU A 63 0.41 34.31 42.35
N LEU A 64 -0.67 33.90 41.68
CA LEU A 64 -1.91 34.68 41.60
C LEU A 64 -2.58 34.84 42.98
N SER A 65 -2.49 33.82 43.83
CA SER A 65 -2.98 33.90 45.22
C SER A 65 -2.20 34.94 46.02
N LEU A 66 -0.88 35.00 45.85
CA LEU A 66 -0.04 36.00 46.50
C LEU A 66 -0.34 37.41 45.96
N GLU A 67 -0.41 37.54 44.63
CA GLU A 67 -0.75 38.78 43.94
C GLU A 67 -2.10 39.34 44.41
N LEU A 68 -3.13 38.49 44.53
CA LEU A 68 -4.46 38.88 44.99
C LEU A 68 -4.42 39.58 46.37
N THR A 69 -3.50 39.18 47.25
CA THR A 69 -3.34 39.78 48.58
C THR A 69 -2.49 41.06 48.60
N HIS A 70 -1.68 41.31 47.57
CA HIS A 70 -0.80 42.47 47.50
C HIS A 70 -1.32 43.58 46.57
N THR A 71 -2.12 43.24 45.57
CA THR A 71 -2.62 44.19 44.56
C THR A 71 -3.48 45.27 45.22
N GLN A 72 -3.14 46.52 44.93
CA GLN A 72 -3.94 47.72 45.22
C GLN A 72 -4.01 48.56 43.93
N PRO A 73 -5.14 49.20 43.58
CA PRO A 73 -6.42 49.30 44.31
C PRO A 73 -7.37 48.09 44.12
N PRO A 74 -8.47 47.98 44.91
CA PRO A 74 -9.41 46.84 44.88
C PRO A 74 -10.00 46.52 43.51
N GLU A 75 -10.19 47.53 42.66
CA GLU A 75 -10.70 47.36 41.28
C GLU A 75 -9.80 46.45 40.43
N SER A 76 -8.49 46.45 40.70
CA SER A 76 -7.53 45.57 40.01
C SER A 76 -7.54 44.13 40.54
N ARG A 77 -8.12 43.87 41.72
CA ARG A 77 -8.20 42.52 42.32
C ARG A 77 -9.20 41.63 41.60
N ASN A 78 -10.27 42.19 41.02
CA ASN A 78 -11.26 41.42 40.27
C ASN A 78 -10.64 40.66 39.10
N ARG A 79 -9.73 41.31 38.37
CA ARG A 79 -8.98 40.66 37.29
C ARG A 79 -8.13 39.49 37.82
N VAL A 80 -7.42 39.67 38.93
CA VAL A 80 -6.62 38.60 39.55
C VAL A 80 -7.51 37.46 40.03
N ARG A 81 -8.69 37.75 40.58
CA ARG A 81 -9.68 36.71 40.95
C ARG A 81 -10.14 35.91 39.73
N GLU A 82 -10.43 36.55 38.61
CA GLU A 82 -10.79 35.88 37.37
C GLU A 82 -9.66 34.99 36.85
N GLU A 83 -8.43 35.51 36.78
CA GLU A 83 -7.26 34.75 36.34
C GLU A 83 -6.95 33.56 37.27
N LEU A 84 -7.12 33.73 38.59
CA LEU A 84 -6.94 32.66 39.58
C LEU A 84 -8.02 31.59 39.44
N LEU A 85 -9.30 31.97 39.30
CA LEU A 85 -10.40 31.01 39.10
C LEU A 85 -10.22 30.22 37.79
N LEU A 86 -9.78 30.87 36.71
CA LEU A 86 -9.47 30.20 35.46
C LEU A 86 -8.32 29.18 35.63
N ALA A 87 -7.23 29.56 36.31
CA ALA A 87 -6.12 28.65 36.56
C ALA A 87 -6.54 27.43 37.41
N VAL A 88 -7.36 27.66 38.43
CA VAL A 88 -7.93 26.59 39.27
C VAL A 88 -8.81 25.65 38.44
N ALA A 89 -9.73 26.19 37.63
CA ALA A 89 -10.61 25.39 36.79
C ALA A 89 -9.82 24.52 35.79
N HIS A 90 -8.77 25.08 35.16
CA HIS A 90 -7.89 24.31 34.27
C HIS A 90 -7.16 23.18 34.98
N MET A 91 -6.79 23.36 36.26
CA MET A 91 -6.13 22.32 37.04
C MET A 91 -7.09 21.17 37.35
N GLU A 92 -8.33 21.48 37.74
CA GLU A 92 -9.39 20.48 37.96
C GLU A 92 -9.72 19.71 36.69
N VAL A 93 -9.89 20.39 35.55
CA VAL A 93 -10.15 19.75 34.25
C VAL A 93 -9.00 18.83 33.85
N SER A 94 -7.76 19.28 34.00
CA SER A 94 -6.58 18.46 33.66
C SER A 94 -6.50 17.20 34.52
N LEU A 95 -6.77 17.31 35.82
CA LEU A 95 -6.74 16.17 36.75
C LEU A 95 -7.89 15.20 36.47
N ASN A 96 -9.11 15.71 36.30
CA ASN A 96 -10.28 14.88 36.00
C ASN A 96 -10.15 14.16 34.66
N GLY A 97 -9.61 14.83 33.64
CA GLY A 97 -9.36 14.22 32.34
C GLY A 97 -8.32 13.09 32.41
N LEU A 98 -7.30 13.20 33.26
CA LEU A 98 -6.33 12.12 33.45
C LEU A 98 -6.95 10.88 34.14
N ILE A 99 -7.90 11.08 35.05
CA ILE A 99 -8.56 10.01 35.80
C ILE A 99 -9.69 9.36 34.99
N HIS A 100 -10.60 10.17 34.44
CA HIS A 100 -11.84 9.70 33.83
C HIS A 100 -11.78 9.65 32.29
N GLY A 101 -10.79 10.30 31.69
CA GLY A 101 -10.65 10.46 30.25
C GLY A 101 -11.32 11.73 29.75
N ASP A 102 -10.82 12.24 28.63
CA ASP A 102 -11.37 13.41 27.94
C ASP A 102 -11.07 13.27 26.45
N VAL A 103 -12.12 13.17 25.64
CA VAL A 103 -12.00 12.96 24.19
C VAL A 103 -11.40 14.19 23.49
N VAL A 104 -11.70 15.40 23.96
CA VAL A 104 -11.23 16.65 23.37
C VAL A 104 -9.76 16.89 23.70
N LEU A 105 -9.36 16.56 24.92
CA LEU A 105 -7.97 16.64 25.35
C LEU A 105 -7.15 15.41 24.96
N HIS A 106 -7.73 14.41 24.29
CA HIS A 106 -7.10 13.14 23.95
C HIS A 106 -6.53 12.40 25.17
N LEU A 107 -7.22 12.47 26.31
CA LEU A 107 -6.82 11.80 27.53
C LEU A 107 -7.51 10.43 27.63
N PRO A 108 -6.76 9.34 27.81
CA PRO A 108 -7.29 7.98 27.75
C PRO A 108 -8.19 7.63 28.94
N GLY A 109 -8.02 8.31 30.08
CA GLY A 109 -8.67 7.96 31.34
C GLY A 109 -8.23 6.60 31.86
N ASN A 110 -8.97 6.06 32.82
CA ASN A 110 -8.78 4.71 33.37
C ASN A 110 -7.32 4.42 33.78
N PRO A 111 -6.80 5.12 34.79
CA PRO A 111 -5.43 4.94 35.26
C PRO A 111 -5.13 3.48 35.60
N SER A 112 -3.88 3.09 35.37
CA SER A 112 -3.34 1.78 35.73
C SER A 112 -3.40 1.53 37.24
N ALA A 113 -3.06 0.31 37.68
CA ALA A 113 -2.99 0.01 39.11
C ALA A 113 -1.93 0.88 39.83
N GLU A 114 -0.78 1.14 39.20
CA GLU A 114 0.28 2.00 39.74
C GLU A 114 -0.19 3.46 39.87
N LEU A 115 -0.85 3.99 38.83
CA LEU A 115 -1.41 5.34 38.87
C LEU A 115 -2.57 5.47 39.86
N ARG A 116 -3.43 4.46 40.01
CA ARG A 116 -4.50 4.46 41.02
C ARG A 116 -3.92 4.50 42.43
N GLU A 117 -2.85 3.77 42.69
CA GLU A 117 -2.17 3.84 43.99
C GLU A 117 -1.62 5.24 44.25
N LEU A 118 -1.08 5.91 43.23
CA LEU A 118 -0.61 7.29 43.39
C LEU A 118 -1.75 8.30 43.60
N TYR A 119 -2.87 8.13 42.90
CA TYR A 119 -4.05 8.99 43.05
C TYR A 119 -4.79 8.78 44.37
N PHE A 120 -5.00 7.54 44.79
CA PHE A 120 -5.94 7.15 45.86
C PHE A 120 -5.28 6.48 47.06
N GLY A 121 -4.00 6.08 46.96
CA GLY A 121 -3.28 5.33 47.97
C GLY A 121 -2.98 6.09 49.26
N ALA A 122 -2.69 5.34 50.31
CA ALA A 122 -2.34 5.82 51.64
C ALA A 122 -0.82 6.09 51.75
N PRO A 123 -0.34 6.95 52.68
CA PRO A 123 -1.08 7.65 53.73
C PRO A 123 -1.76 8.95 53.28
N VAL A 124 -1.40 9.52 52.13
CA VAL A 124 -2.01 10.74 51.61
C VAL A 124 -2.31 10.59 50.12
N SER A 125 -3.58 10.67 49.75
CA SER A 125 -4.04 10.62 48.35
C SER A 125 -3.69 11.93 47.62
N LEU A 126 -3.02 11.82 46.46
CA LEU A 126 -2.71 12.98 45.63
C LEU A 126 -3.98 13.71 45.19
N LEU A 127 -5.04 12.96 44.85
CA LEU A 127 -6.33 13.53 44.48
C LEU A 127 -6.93 14.36 45.63
N ALA A 128 -6.95 13.81 46.85
CA ALA A 128 -7.46 14.51 48.01
C ALA A 128 -6.63 15.78 48.34
N GLU A 129 -5.31 15.74 48.14
CA GLU A 129 -4.46 16.92 48.29
C GLU A 129 -4.75 17.98 47.24
N THR A 130 -4.86 17.59 45.96
CA THR A 130 -5.18 18.54 44.88
C THR A 130 -6.55 19.17 45.09
N GLN A 131 -7.56 18.40 45.52
CA GLN A 131 -8.89 18.93 45.84
C GLN A 131 -8.84 19.94 46.99
N LYS A 132 -8.07 19.67 48.06
CA LYS A 132 -7.87 20.63 49.16
C LYS A 132 -7.13 21.89 48.70
N PHE A 133 -6.13 21.75 47.83
CA PHE A 133 -5.40 22.88 47.23
C PHE A 133 -6.32 23.77 46.40
N VAL A 134 -7.11 23.16 45.53
CA VAL A 134 -8.13 23.86 44.73
C VAL A 134 -9.16 24.55 45.62
N ALA A 135 -9.70 23.85 46.62
CA ALA A 135 -10.69 24.43 47.53
C ALA A 135 -10.14 25.64 48.30
N ALA A 136 -8.87 25.60 48.72
CA ALA A 136 -8.21 26.74 49.35
C ALA A 136 -8.07 27.93 48.39
N ALA A 137 -7.68 27.70 47.13
CA ALA A 137 -7.60 28.76 46.13
C ALA A 137 -8.97 29.38 45.82
N GLN A 138 -10.01 28.55 45.68
CA GLN A 138 -11.39 29.03 45.50
C GLN A 138 -11.90 29.82 46.72
N ALA A 139 -11.57 29.38 47.94
CA ALA A 139 -11.95 30.09 49.16
C ALA A 139 -11.26 31.46 49.25
N LEU A 140 -9.97 31.54 48.93
CA LEU A 140 -9.25 32.81 48.85
C LEU A 140 -9.86 33.75 47.78
N CYS A 141 -10.23 33.19 46.62
CA CYS A 141 -10.95 33.91 45.56
C CYS A 141 -12.33 34.40 45.95
N ARG A 142 -12.95 33.87 47.02
CA ARG A 142 -14.25 34.33 47.55
C ARG A 142 -14.11 35.15 48.83
N ALA A 143 -12.92 35.24 49.39
CA ALA A 143 -12.67 35.96 50.63
C ALA A 143 -12.97 37.46 50.45
N PRO A 144 -13.60 38.11 51.44
CA PRO A 144 -13.86 39.53 51.42
C PRO A 144 -12.56 40.35 51.51
N GLU A 145 -12.61 41.62 51.09
CA GLU A 145 -11.42 42.47 50.93
C GLU A 145 -10.60 42.66 52.22
N ASN A 146 -11.24 42.58 53.39
CA ASN A 146 -10.61 42.67 54.70
C ASN A 146 -9.78 41.42 55.07
N GLU A 147 -10.06 40.27 54.44
CA GLU A 147 -9.35 39.00 54.67
C GLU A 147 -8.24 38.75 53.63
N LEU A 148 -8.12 39.61 52.61
CA LEU A 148 -7.09 39.54 51.58
C LEU A 148 -5.77 40.18 52.06
N HIS A 149 -5.09 39.45 52.94
CA HIS A 149 -3.79 39.83 53.49
C HIS A 149 -2.84 38.62 53.54
N THR A 150 -1.55 38.88 53.71
CA THR A 150 -0.48 37.84 53.72
C THR A 150 -0.65 36.77 54.80
N GLN A 151 -1.38 37.07 55.87
CA GLN A 151 -1.65 36.12 56.96
C GLN A 151 -2.88 35.23 56.73
N ASN A 152 -3.53 35.30 55.56
CA ASN A 152 -4.71 34.49 55.28
C ASN A 152 -4.35 32.99 55.30
N LEU A 153 -5.16 32.18 56.02
CA LEU A 153 -4.91 30.74 56.19
C LEU A 153 -4.86 30.00 54.84
N HIS A 154 -5.75 30.38 53.90
CA HIS A 154 -5.78 29.77 52.56
C HIS A 154 -4.53 30.13 51.76
N LEU A 155 -4.07 31.39 51.83
CA LEU A 155 -2.82 31.79 51.18
C LEU A 155 -1.64 30.99 51.73
N GLN A 156 -1.49 30.89 53.05
CA GLN A 156 -0.40 30.14 53.67
C GLN A 156 -0.41 28.66 53.26
N TYR A 157 -1.60 28.04 53.22
CA TYR A 157 -1.76 26.66 52.76
C TYR A 157 -1.33 26.49 51.29
N ILE A 158 -1.76 27.40 50.41
CA ILE A 158 -1.40 27.38 48.99
C ILE A 158 0.11 27.54 48.81
N GLN A 159 0.74 28.51 49.48
CA GLN A 159 2.19 28.75 49.39
C GLN A 159 3.00 27.56 49.91
N LEU A 160 2.59 26.99 51.04
CA LEU A 160 3.22 25.79 51.59
C LEU A 160 3.14 24.63 50.61
N LYS A 161 1.94 24.35 50.07
CA LYS A 161 1.75 23.23 49.15
C LYS A 161 2.50 23.43 47.84
N ALA A 162 2.44 24.61 47.23
CA ALA A 162 3.15 24.90 45.99
C ALA A 162 4.68 24.81 46.12
N SER A 163 5.24 24.97 47.32
CA SER A 163 6.69 24.93 47.56
C SER A 163 7.17 23.61 48.19
N SER A 164 6.31 22.59 48.27
CA SER A 164 6.56 21.35 49.02
C SER A 164 6.51 20.10 48.14
N ASP A 165 6.58 18.94 48.80
CA ASP A 165 6.38 17.58 48.30
C ASP A 165 5.21 17.41 47.32
N PHE A 166 4.17 18.25 47.41
CA PHE A 166 3.06 18.22 46.45
C PHE A 166 3.51 18.37 44.98
N LEU A 167 4.51 19.20 44.69
CA LEU A 167 5.04 19.36 43.33
C LEU A 167 5.80 18.10 42.87
N GLU A 168 6.56 17.48 43.77
CA GLU A 168 7.33 16.26 43.50
C GLU A 168 6.41 15.08 43.20
N ARG A 169 5.29 14.97 43.92
CA ARG A 169 4.27 13.93 43.66
C ARG A 169 3.53 14.15 42.34
N LEU A 170 3.29 15.41 41.95
CA LEU A 170 2.80 15.72 40.60
C LEU A 170 3.85 15.33 39.54
N ASP A 171 5.15 15.58 39.77
CA ASP A 171 6.23 15.15 38.88
C ASP A 171 6.32 13.62 38.75
N GLU A 172 6.19 12.91 39.86
CA GLU A 172 6.15 11.44 39.87
C GLU A 172 4.99 10.90 39.04
N LEU A 173 3.81 11.52 39.16
CA LEU A 173 2.64 11.17 38.37
C LEU A 173 2.90 11.29 36.87
N VAL A 174 3.50 12.40 36.43
CA VAL A 174 3.86 12.58 35.01
C VAL A 174 4.87 11.54 34.55
N LYS A 175 5.86 11.20 35.39
CA LYS A 175 6.87 10.18 35.07
C LYS A 175 6.25 8.79 34.89
N VAL A 176 5.29 8.39 35.73
CA VAL A 176 4.60 7.11 35.60
C VAL A 176 3.81 7.07 34.29
N TYR A 177 3.02 8.10 34.00
CA TYR A 177 2.31 8.22 32.73
C TYR A 177 3.25 8.18 31.52
N GLN A 178 4.40 8.88 31.59
CA GLN A 178 5.40 8.86 30.53
C GLN A 178 5.96 7.45 30.29
N ARG A 179 6.28 6.73 31.37
CA ARG A 179 6.81 5.37 31.32
C ARG A 179 5.80 4.39 30.74
N GLU A 180 4.55 4.45 31.17
CA GLU A 180 3.48 3.58 30.66
C GLU A 180 3.25 3.79 29.16
N GLY A 181 3.27 5.05 28.70
CA GLY A 181 3.19 5.39 27.28
C GLY A 181 4.34 4.79 26.47
N GLU A 182 5.58 4.86 26.97
CA GLU A 182 6.78 4.34 26.29
C GLU A 182 6.77 2.81 26.13
N VAL A 183 6.32 2.08 27.16
CA VAL A 183 6.27 0.60 27.13
C VAL A 183 5.20 0.06 26.18
N GLY A 184 4.06 0.74 26.05
CA GLY A 184 3.00 0.37 25.11
C GLY A 184 3.46 0.41 23.64
N ILE A 185 4.20 1.46 23.26
CA ILE A 185 4.64 1.72 21.88
C ILE A 185 5.67 0.71 21.38
N ALA A 186 6.59 0.27 22.24
CA ALA A 186 7.62 -0.70 21.85
C ALA A 186 7.04 -2.04 21.36
N ARG A 187 5.81 -2.39 21.76
CA ARG A 187 5.09 -3.58 21.28
C ARG A 187 4.44 -3.33 19.92
N LEU A 188 3.77 -2.19 19.74
CA LEU A 188 3.11 -1.82 18.48
C LEU A 188 4.13 -1.69 17.34
N GLN A 189 5.26 -1.02 17.56
CA GLN A 189 6.34 -0.90 16.57
C GLN A 189 7.00 -2.24 16.20
N LYS A 190 6.97 -3.25 17.08
CA LYS A 190 7.44 -4.60 16.76
C LYS A 190 6.45 -5.33 15.85
N LEU A 191 5.15 -5.20 16.14
CA LEU A 191 4.10 -5.75 15.29
C LEU A 191 4.11 -5.11 13.90
N GLU A 192 4.26 -3.78 13.81
CA GLU A 192 4.37 -3.05 12.54
C GLU A 192 5.55 -3.55 11.69
N ARG A 193 6.76 -3.62 12.27
CA ARG A 193 7.93 -4.16 11.57
C ARG A 193 7.74 -5.62 11.14
N LEU A 194 7.10 -6.43 11.97
CA LEU A 194 6.81 -7.83 11.65
C LEU A 194 5.84 -7.93 10.45
N VAL A 195 4.79 -7.12 10.42
CA VAL A 195 3.86 -7.04 9.28
C VAL A 195 4.60 -6.62 8.02
N MET A 196 5.45 -5.59 8.08
CA MET A 196 6.26 -5.14 6.93
C MET A 196 7.15 -6.27 6.39
N VAL A 197 7.85 -6.99 7.26
CA VAL A 197 8.72 -8.12 6.88
C VAL A 197 7.90 -9.24 6.24
N ILE A 198 6.73 -9.57 6.80
CA ILE A 198 5.82 -10.58 6.24
C ILE A 198 5.33 -10.16 4.85
N THR A 199 4.95 -8.89 4.64
CA THR A 199 4.53 -8.37 3.33
C THR A 199 5.61 -8.54 2.28
N VAL A 200 6.84 -8.11 2.58
CA VAL A 200 7.98 -8.23 1.67
C VAL A 200 8.28 -9.70 1.36
N PHE A 201 8.21 -10.56 2.38
CA PHE A 201 8.41 -12.00 2.21
C PHE A 201 7.33 -12.64 1.33
N VAL A 202 6.07 -12.29 1.51
CA VAL A 202 4.95 -12.76 0.68
C VAL A 202 5.13 -12.30 -0.76
N LEU A 203 5.47 -11.03 -0.99
CA LEU A 203 5.75 -10.50 -2.34
C LEU A 203 6.91 -11.24 -3.02
N PHE A 204 7.98 -11.53 -2.28
CA PHE A 204 9.12 -12.29 -2.77
C PHE A 204 8.72 -13.72 -3.15
N LEU A 205 7.96 -14.42 -2.29
CA LEU A 205 7.44 -15.76 -2.59
C LEU A 205 6.49 -15.74 -3.79
N MET A 206 5.63 -14.74 -3.91
CA MET A 206 4.75 -14.58 -5.08
C MET A 206 5.57 -14.42 -6.37
N ALA A 207 6.62 -13.58 -6.36
CA ALA A 207 7.51 -13.40 -7.50
C ALA A 207 8.17 -14.72 -7.93
N LEU A 208 8.62 -15.53 -6.97
CA LEU A 208 9.27 -16.82 -7.24
C LEU A 208 8.30 -17.94 -7.65
N LEU A 209 7.15 -18.05 -6.98
CA LEU A 209 6.24 -19.19 -7.13
C LEU A 209 5.15 -18.98 -8.17
N ILE A 210 4.76 -17.74 -8.45
CA ILE A 210 3.70 -17.41 -9.41
C ILE A 210 4.30 -16.77 -10.65
N PHE A 211 5.02 -15.66 -10.51
CA PHE A 211 5.50 -14.89 -11.68
C PHE A 211 6.57 -15.64 -12.48
N ARG A 212 7.60 -16.22 -11.84
CA ARG A 212 8.65 -16.97 -12.57
C ARG A 212 8.11 -18.12 -13.44
N PRO A 213 7.31 -19.08 -12.93
CA PRO A 213 6.81 -20.17 -13.77
C PRO A 213 5.82 -19.66 -14.83
N MET A 214 5.06 -18.62 -14.54
CA MET A 214 4.15 -18.01 -15.51
C MET A 214 4.92 -17.43 -16.71
N VAL A 215 5.94 -16.61 -16.46
CA VAL A 215 6.76 -16.02 -17.53
C VAL A 215 7.44 -17.10 -18.37
N LYS A 216 8.01 -18.13 -17.73
CA LYS A 216 8.63 -19.26 -18.46
C LYS A 216 7.64 -19.97 -19.39
N ARG A 217 6.41 -20.22 -18.91
CA ARG A 217 5.38 -20.92 -19.72
C ARG A 217 4.84 -20.05 -20.85
N ILE A 218 4.62 -18.77 -20.61
CA ILE A 218 4.18 -17.83 -21.65
C ILE A 218 5.24 -17.75 -22.76
N HIS A 219 6.52 -17.66 -22.38
CA HIS A 219 7.60 -17.64 -23.35
C HIS A 219 7.69 -18.95 -24.15
N ALA A 220 7.54 -20.11 -23.48
CA ALA A 220 7.53 -21.41 -24.16
C ALA A 220 6.41 -21.51 -25.21
N HIS A 221 5.19 -21.08 -24.89
CA HIS A 221 4.08 -21.07 -25.85
C HIS A 221 4.32 -20.12 -27.03
N PHE A 222 4.96 -18.97 -26.78
CA PHE A 222 5.30 -18.02 -27.85
C PHE A 222 6.33 -18.61 -28.81
N VAL A 223 7.35 -19.30 -28.27
CA VAL A 223 8.38 -19.98 -29.05
C VAL A 223 7.78 -21.13 -29.87
N GLU A 224 6.93 -21.97 -29.25
CA GLU A 224 6.26 -23.08 -29.93
C GLU A 224 5.40 -22.60 -31.12
N ARG A 225 4.59 -21.55 -30.93
CA ARG A 225 3.81 -20.95 -32.02
C ARG A 225 4.70 -20.39 -33.13
N SER A 226 5.78 -19.69 -32.78
CA SER A 226 6.70 -19.14 -33.77
C SER A 226 7.37 -20.24 -34.60
N GLN A 227 7.74 -21.36 -33.98
CA GLN A 227 8.33 -22.50 -34.68
C GLN A 227 7.32 -23.17 -35.61
N ALA A 228 6.08 -23.36 -35.15
CA ALA A 228 5.01 -23.95 -35.96
C ALA A 228 4.68 -23.10 -37.20
N GLU A 229 4.69 -21.77 -37.09
CA GLU A 229 4.51 -20.88 -38.25
C GLU A 229 5.66 -21.00 -39.25
N VAL A 230 6.91 -21.00 -38.80
CA VAL A 230 8.08 -21.18 -39.68
C VAL A 230 8.06 -22.54 -40.39
N GLU A 231 7.70 -23.61 -39.67
CA GLU A 231 7.57 -24.95 -40.26
C GLU A 231 6.44 -25.00 -41.28
N ARG A 232 5.30 -24.37 -40.99
CA ARG A 232 4.18 -24.25 -41.91
C ARG A 232 4.57 -23.49 -43.17
N GLU A 233 5.26 -22.36 -43.05
CA GLU A 233 5.76 -21.59 -44.20
C GLU A 233 6.72 -22.43 -45.07
N LYS A 234 7.60 -23.20 -44.44
CA LYS A 234 8.52 -24.10 -45.13
C LYS A 234 7.77 -25.20 -45.89
N LEU A 235 6.80 -25.86 -45.26
CA LEU A 235 5.98 -26.88 -45.91
C LEU A 235 5.19 -26.30 -47.10
N ILE A 236 4.68 -25.08 -46.98
CA ILE A 236 4.02 -24.38 -48.08
C ILE A 236 5.00 -24.14 -49.23
N ALA A 237 6.23 -23.72 -48.94
CA ALA A 237 7.26 -23.51 -49.97
C ALA A 237 7.63 -24.83 -50.66
N ASP A 238 7.85 -25.90 -49.90
CA ASP A 238 8.20 -27.24 -50.42
C ASP A 238 7.07 -27.79 -51.31
N LEU A 239 5.82 -27.67 -50.88
CA LEU A 239 4.64 -28.05 -51.67
C LEU A 239 4.56 -27.27 -53.00
N ARG A 240 4.82 -25.96 -52.97
CA ARG A 240 4.84 -25.13 -54.19
C ARG A 240 5.93 -25.60 -55.17
N THR A 241 7.12 -25.91 -54.67
CA THR A 241 8.23 -26.42 -55.50
C THR A 241 7.91 -27.80 -56.07
N ALA A 242 7.36 -28.72 -55.27
CA ALA A 242 6.95 -30.04 -55.75
C ALA A 242 5.88 -29.94 -56.86
N LEU A 243 4.88 -29.06 -56.69
CA LEU A 243 3.87 -28.79 -57.72
C LEU A 243 4.47 -28.21 -59.00
N ALA A 244 5.47 -27.33 -58.89
CA ALA A 244 6.18 -26.79 -60.06
C ALA A 244 6.94 -27.88 -60.82
N ASN A 245 7.60 -28.80 -60.12
CA ASN A 245 8.35 -29.91 -60.72
C ASN A 245 7.44 -30.95 -61.40
N VAL A 246 6.26 -31.22 -60.85
CA VAL A 246 5.28 -32.10 -61.53
C VAL A 246 4.85 -31.49 -62.86
N LYS A 247 4.62 -30.16 -62.92
CA LYS A 247 4.27 -29.46 -64.18
C LYS A 247 5.38 -29.53 -65.24
N THR A 248 6.66 -29.55 -64.86
CA THR A 248 7.77 -29.67 -65.82
C THR A 248 7.97 -31.10 -66.30
N LEU A 249 7.75 -32.11 -65.44
CA LEU A 249 7.83 -33.53 -65.79
C LEU A 249 6.67 -33.99 -66.69
N SER A 250 5.51 -33.34 -66.62
CA SER A 250 4.40 -33.54 -67.57
C SER A 250 4.67 -33.01 -68.99
N GLY A 251 5.88 -32.49 -69.28
CA GLY A 251 6.28 -31.97 -70.60
C GLY A 251 7.05 -32.94 -71.50
N LEU A 252 7.24 -34.21 -71.09
CA LEU A 252 7.93 -35.20 -71.92
C LEU A 252 7.01 -35.73 -73.02
N ILE A 253 7.15 -35.17 -74.23
CA ILE A 253 6.43 -35.61 -75.42
C ILE A 253 7.17 -36.79 -76.06
N PRO A 254 6.63 -38.01 -76.06
CA PRO A 254 7.30 -39.18 -76.62
C PRO A 254 7.35 -39.09 -78.15
N ILE A 255 8.56 -39.03 -78.70
CA ILE A 255 8.81 -38.99 -80.15
C ILE A 255 9.41 -40.30 -80.64
N CYS A 256 8.91 -40.84 -81.75
CA CYS A 256 9.42 -42.07 -82.34
C CYS A 256 10.80 -41.83 -82.97
N SER A 257 11.83 -42.56 -82.54
CA SER A 257 13.20 -42.38 -83.05
C SER A 257 13.36 -42.74 -84.53
N GLY A 258 12.46 -43.54 -85.10
CA GLY A 258 12.49 -43.95 -86.51
C GLY A 258 11.78 -42.98 -87.45
N CYS A 259 10.56 -42.53 -87.10
CA CYS A 259 9.70 -41.73 -87.98
C CYS A 259 9.34 -40.34 -87.44
N LYS A 260 9.83 -39.97 -86.25
CA LYS A 260 9.63 -38.67 -85.58
C LYS A 260 8.18 -38.27 -85.28
N LYS A 261 7.23 -39.21 -85.37
CA LYS A 261 5.84 -38.99 -84.89
C LYS A 261 5.80 -38.84 -83.38
N ILE A 262 4.82 -38.10 -82.87
CA ILE A 262 4.56 -37.93 -81.45
C ILE A 262 3.44 -38.87 -81.00
N ARG A 263 3.62 -39.52 -79.86
CA ARG A 263 2.58 -40.33 -79.23
C ARG A 263 1.73 -39.46 -78.29
N ASP A 264 0.41 -39.50 -78.48
CA ASP A 264 -0.56 -38.81 -77.62
C ASP A 264 -0.93 -39.62 -76.37
N ASP A 265 -1.75 -39.02 -75.49
CA ASP A 265 -2.21 -39.61 -74.21
C ASP A 265 -3.07 -40.86 -74.40
N HIS A 266 -3.64 -41.06 -75.60
CA HIS A 266 -4.40 -42.25 -75.97
C HIS A 266 -3.53 -43.35 -76.60
N GLY A 267 -2.25 -43.06 -76.84
CA GLY A 267 -1.26 -43.98 -77.36
C GLY A 267 -1.14 -44.01 -78.89
N TYR A 268 -1.80 -43.10 -79.61
CA TYR A 268 -1.72 -43.00 -81.07
C TYR A 268 -0.54 -42.13 -81.51
N TRP A 269 0.05 -42.48 -82.66
CA TRP A 269 1.18 -41.75 -83.25
C TRP A 269 0.69 -40.73 -84.28
N ASN A 270 0.85 -39.46 -83.97
CA ASN A 270 0.45 -38.32 -84.79
C ASN A 270 1.67 -37.59 -85.38
N HIS A 271 1.46 -36.84 -86.46
CA HIS A 271 2.45 -35.88 -86.93
C HIS A 271 2.59 -34.72 -85.93
N LEU A 272 3.78 -34.11 -85.91
CA LEU A 272 4.16 -33.09 -84.93
C LEU A 272 3.19 -31.91 -84.92
N GLU A 273 2.85 -31.43 -86.11
CA GLU A 273 1.96 -30.29 -86.35
C GLU A 273 0.57 -30.57 -85.77
N ALA A 274 0.00 -31.73 -86.10
CA ALA A 274 -1.33 -32.14 -85.62
C ALA A 274 -1.38 -32.36 -84.10
N TYR A 275 -0.27 -32.73 -83.46
CA TYR A 275 -0.19 -32.85 -82.02
C TYR A 275 -0.11 -31.47 -81.35
N LEU A 276 0.71 -30.56 -81.88
CA LEU A 276 0.90 -29.21 -81.33
C LEU A 276 -0.33 -28.32 -81.52
N GLU A 277 -1.04 -28.37 -82.65
CA GLU A 277 -2.30 -27.64 -82.85
C GLU A 277 -3.37 -28.02 -81.81
N ARG A 278 -3.40 -29.29 -81.36
CA ARG A 278 -4.39 -29.76 -80.37
C ARG A 278 -4.00 -29.49 -78.93
N HIS A 279 -2.71 -29.40 -78.63
CA HIS A 279 -2.19 -29.28 -77.25
C HIS A 279 -1.57 -27.91 -76.95
N SER A 280 -1.59 -26.98 -77.90
CA SER A 280 -1.13 -25.60 -77.74
C SER A 280 -2.02 -24.64 -78.52
N ASN A 281 -1.94 -23.35 -78.20
CA ASN A 281 -2.64 -22.31 -78.95
C ASN A 281 -1.82 -21.82 -80.16
N ALA A 282 -1.12 -22.72 -80.87
CA ALA A 282 -0.26 -22.37 -82.00
C ALA A 282 -0.92 -22.77 -83.34
N ASP A 283 -0.97 -21.83 -84.29
CA ASP A 283 -1.44 -22.05 -85.66
C ASP A 283 -0.25 -22.16 -86.62
N PHE A 284 -0.28 -23.13 -87.56
CA PHE A 284 0.80 -23.35 -88.52
C PHE A 284 0.49 -22.74 -89.90
N THR A 285 1.49 -22.09 -90.50
CA THR A 285 1.45 -21.63 -91.90
C THR A 285 2.57 -22.30 -92.70
N HIS A 286 2.36 -22.46 -94.01
CA HIS A 286 3.32 -23.12 -94.89
C HIS A 286 4.12 -22.07 -95.68
N GLY A 287 5.44 -22.19 -95.69
CA GLY A 287 6.35 -21.35 -96.45
C GLY A 287 7.64 -22.10 -96.78
N PHE A 288 8.34 -21.67 -97.83
CA PHE A 288 9.67 -22.21 -98.14
C PHE A 288 10.73 -21.47 -97.35
N CYS A 289 11.69 -22.21 -96.79
CA CYS A 289 12.87 -21.58 -96.21
C CYS A 289 13.84 -21.15 -97.33
N PRO A 290 14.77 -20.20 -97.06
CA PRO A 290 15.70 -19.70 -98.08
C PRO A 290 16.62 -20.76 -98.70
N GLU A 291 16.81 -21.90 -98.05
CA GLU A 291 17.58 -23.03 -98.59
C GLU A 291 16.75 -23.86 -99.57
N CYS A 292 15.54 -24.25 -99.18
CA CYS A 292 14.62 -24.99 -100.05
C CYS A 292 14.22 -24.18 -101.28
N GLN A 293 14.05 -22.85 -101.12
CA GLN A 293 13.74 -21.97 -102.24
C GLN A 293 14.88 -21.94 -103.26
N ARG A 294 16.15 -21.87 -102.80
CA ARG A 294 17.32 -21.93 -103.69
C ARG A 294 17.43 -23.26 -104.44
N MET A 295 17.15 -24.39 -103.79
CA MET A 295 17.16 -25.70 -104.46
C MET A 295 16.09 -25.82 -105.56
N PHE A 296 14.92 -25.21 -105.36
CA PHE A 296 13.87 -25.16 -106.39
C PHE A 296 14.20 -24.20 -107.54
N GLU A 297 14.95 -23.13 -107.29
CA GLU A 297 15.39 -22.19 -108.33
C GLU A 297 16.54 -22.74 -109.20
N GLU A 298 17.29 -23.74 -108.69
CA GLU A 298 18.40 -24.41 -109.40
C GLU A 298 18.01 -25.74 -110.10
N SER A 299 16.72 -26.10 -110.09
CA SER A 299 16.15 -27.33 -110.71
C SER A 299 15.35 -27.03 -111.96
#